data_AF-X1UAZ8-F1
#
_entry.id   AF-X1UAZ8-F1
#
_cell.length_a   1.000
_cell.length_b   1.000
_cell.length_c   1.000
_cell.angle_alpha   90.00
_cell.angle_beta   90.00
_cell.angle_gamma   90.00
#
_symmetry.space_group_name_H-M   'P 1'
#
loop_
_entity.id
_entity.type
_entity.pdbx_description
1 polymer ?
#
loop_
_entity_poly.entity_id
_entity_poly.type
_entity_poly.pdbx_seq_one_letter_code
_entity_poly.pdbx_strand_id
1 'polypeptide(L)'
;RPFALLHVVFEDDTVGDIFASEVVMGGVNNYLEIFANNHRTRCNLGHFDMIQLFNPKEEQLKNTYIVEKIETKQGWSFPSPDEDWAFGYPQELTDFIGCILNNKTPQSDSQLGYDTVAVLYNAYVSAERKGQEVEITRE
;
A
#
# COMPACT_ATOMS: atom_id res chain seq x y z
N ARG A 1 -14.28 -1.69 13.12
CA ARG A 1 -13.99 -0.24 12.96
C ARG A 1 -13.34 -0.08 11.59
N PRO A 2 -13.57 1.00 10.83
CA PRO A 2 -13.06 1.12 9.45
C PRO A 2 -11.58 1.54 9.42
N PHE A 3 -10.78 1.03 10.36
CA PHE A 3 -9.34 1.24 10.41
C PHE A 3 -8.67 0.11 11.21
N ALA A 4 -7.37 -0.08 10.97
CA ALA A 4 -6.51 -1.03 11.67
C ALA A 4 -5.13 -0.40 11.93
N LEU A 5 -4.52 -0.80 13.04
CA LEU A 5 -3.13 -0.55 13.37
C LEU A 5 -2.51 -1.89 13.75
N LEU A 6 -1.44 -2.29 13.04
CA LEU A 6 -0.70 -3.52 13.29
C LEU A 6 0.75 -3.14 13.59
N HIS A 7 1.32 -3.79 14.60
CA HIS A 7 2.73 -3.73 14.95
C HIS A 7 3.31 -5.14 14.78
N VAL A 8 4.28 -5.28 13.89
CA VAL A 8 4.91 -6.56 13.55
C VAL A 8 6.37 -6.48 13.94
N VAL A 9 6.82 -7.43 14.74
CA VAL A 9 8.24 -7.63 15.08
C VAL A 9 8.75 -8.81 14.27
N PHE A 10 9.82 -8.60 13.50
CA PHE A 10 10.45 -9.64 12.69
C PHE A 10 11.53 -10.38 13.50
N GLU A 11 11.98 -11.54 13.00
CA GLU A 11 12.99 -12.38 13.66
C GLU A 11 14.35 -11.68 13.86
N ASP A 12 14.64 -10.65 13.08
CA ASP A 12 15.87 -9.85 13.16
C ASP A 12 15.72 -8.58 14.03
N ASP A 13 14.68 -8.54 14.88
CA ASP A 13 14.30 -7.42 15.73
C ASP A 13 13.88 -6.14 14.96
N THR A 14 13.76 -6.20 13.63
CA THR A 14 13.16 -5.09 12.88
C THR A 14 11.66 -5.01 13.13
N VAL A 15 11.08 -3.83 12.89
CA VAL A 15 9.69 -3.55 13.20
C VAL A 15 8.98 -2.95 11.98
N GLY A 16 7.77 -3.44 11.73
CA GLY A 16 6.83 -2.85 10.79
C GLY A 16 5.57 -2.35 11.49
N ASP A 17 5.29 -1.05 11.39
CA ASP A 17 4.01 -0.46 11.80
C ASP A 17 3.14 -0.23 10.56
N ILE A 18 1.95 -0.82 10.56
CA ILE A 18 1.00 -0.72 9.45
C ILE A 18 -0.26 -0.01 9.95
N PHE A 19 -0.61 1.09 9.29
CA PHE A 19 -1.87 1.78 9.50
C PHE A 19 -2.70 1.73 8.22
N ALA A 20 -3.95 1.25 8.34
CA ALA A 20 -4.90 1.22 7.25
C ALA A 20 -6.22 1.83 7.72
N SER A 21 -6.86 2.65 6.87
CA SER A 21 -8.11 3.32 7.21
C SER A 21 -8.93 3.59 5.96
N GLU A 22 -10.24 3.33 6.04
CA GLU A 22 -11.19 3.64 4.96
C GLU A 22 -11.84 5.03 5.11
N VAL A 23 -11.56 5.74 6.20
CA VAL A 23 -12.22 7.01 6.54
C VAL A 23 -11.30 8.23 6.34
N VAL A 24 -10.27 8.09 5.52
CA VAL A 24 -9.37 9.20 5.16
C VAL A 24 -9.88 9.85 3.89
N MET A 25 -9.99 11.18 3.91
CA MET A 25 -10.41 12.00 2.75
C MET A 25 -9.20 12.41 1.90
N GLY A 26 -9.47 12.78 0.64
CA GLY A 26 -8.44 13.33 -0.26
C GLY A 26 -7.84 12.33 -1.23
N GLY A 27 -8.52 11.21 -1.47
CA GLY A 27 -8.06 10.14 -2.36
C GLY A 27 -7.19 9.09 -1.67
N VAL A 28 -6.86 8.04 -2.41
CA VAL A 28 -6.04 6.92 -1.91
C VAL A 28 -4.65 7.41 -1.55
N ASN A 29 -4.29 7.26 -0.28
CA ASN A 29 -3.01 7.73 0.25
C ASN A 29 -2.15 6.57 0.78
N ASN A 30 -1.31 6.05 -0.10
CA ASN A 30 -0.38 4.97 0.19
C ASN A 30 1.05 5.49 0.22
N TYR A 31 1.79 5.14 1.27
CA TYR A 31 3.23 5.41 1.35
C TYR A 31 3.92 4.37 2.24
N LEU A 32 5.24 4.24 2.04
CA LEU A 32 6.14 3.46 2.87
C LEU A 32 7.22 4.38 3.42
N GLU A 33 7.51 4.29 4.72
CA GLU A 33 8.69 4.92 5.31
C GLU A 33 9.64 3.86 5.85
N ILE A 34 10.92 4.01 5.49
CA ILE A 34 11.99 3.13 5.92
C ILE A 34 12.94 3.96 6.79
N PHE A 35 13.18 3.48 8.00
CA PHE A 35 14.14 4.05 8.94
C PHE A 35 15.26 3.04 9.16
N ALA A 36 16.39 3.24 8.50
CA ALA A 36 17.58 2.42 8.69
C ALA A 36 18.59 3.17 9.57
N ASN A 37 19.63 2.46 10.01
CA ASN A 37 20.72 3.03 10.81
C ASN A 37 21.61 4.04 10.03
N ASN A 38 21.49 4.09 8.71
CA ASN A 38 22.33 4.90 7.83
C ASN A 38 21.53 5.82 6.88
N HIS A 39 20.22 5.64 6.76
CA HIS A 39 19.38 6.47 5.91
C HIS A 39 17.91 6.41 6.34
N ARG A 40 17.14 7.38 5.85
CA ARG A 40 15.69 7.38 5.93
C ARG A 40 15.13 7.60 4.53
N THR A 41 14.14 6.80 4.16
CA THR A 41 13.48 6.90 2.86
C THR A 41 11.98 6.97 3.05
N ARG A 42 11.32 7.87 2.31
CA ARG A 42 9.86 7.89 2.16
C ARG A 42 9.51 7.65 0.70
N CYS A 43 8.70 6.63 0.46
CA CYS A 43 8.19 6.26 -0.85
C CYS A 43 6.70 6.60 -0.88
N ASN A 44 6.31 7.63 -1.62
CA ASN A 44 4.89 7.91 -1.89
C ASN A 44 4.43 7.04 -3.06
N LEU A 45 3.34 6.29 -2.87
CA LEU A 45 2.80 5.36 -3.86
C LEU A 45 1.49 5.90 -4.50
N GLY A 46 0.69 6.65 -3.75
CA GLY A 46 -0.57 7.24 -4.26
C GLY A 46 -0.54 8.76 -4.47
N HIS A 47 0.33 9.49 -3.76
CA HIS A 47 0.44 10.95 -3.82
C HIS A 47 1.89 11.37 -4.08
N PHE A 48 2.35 11.25 -5.33
CA PHE A 48 3.62 11.82 -5.78
C PHE A 48 3.36 13.10 -6.58
N ASP A 49 4.30 14.05 -6.51
CA ASP A 49 4.15 15.42 -6.99
C ASP A 49 4.64 15.66 -8.42
N MET A 50 4.65 14.59 -9.24
CA MET A 50 5.06 14.66 -10.65
C MET A 50 4.16 15.58 -11.47
N ILE A 51 2.85 15.60 -11.18
CA ILE A 51 1.88 16.52 -11.77
C ILE A 51 1.15 17.23 -10.64
N GLN A 52 1.07 18.56 -10.74
CA GLN A 52 0.29 19.40 -9.83
C GLN A 52 -0.74 20.14 -10.66
N LEU A 53 -2.02 19.94 -10.34
CA LEU A 53 -3.14 20.51 -11.09
C LEU A 53 -4.00 21.35 -10.16
N PHE A 54 -4.12 22.64 -10.46
CA PHE A 54 -5.09 23.52 -9.84
C PHE A 54 -6.36 23.61 -10.70
N ASN A 55 -7.52 23.32 -10.11
CA ASN A 55 -8.81 23.48 -10.75
C ASN A 55 -9.70 24.48 -9.98
N PRO A 56 -10.06 25.63 -10.55
CA PRO A 56 -10.84 26.63 -9.83
C PRO A 56 -12.33 26.28 -9.71
N LYS A 57 -12.87 25.38 -10.56
CA LYS A 57 -14.29 24.98 -10.55
C LYS A 57 -14.48 23.50 -10.84
N GLU A 58 -15.21 22.81 -9.96
CA GLU A 58 -15.37 21.36 -10.00
C GLU A 58 -15.98 20.85 -11.31
N GLU A 59 -16.91 21.62 -11.92
CA GLU A 59 -17.59 21.24 -13.15
C GLU A 59 -16.65 21.03 -14.34
N GLN A 60 -15.48 21.69 -14.35
CA GLN A 60 -14.51 21.61 -15.43
C GLN A 60 -13.90 20.21 -15.56
N LEU A 61 -13.81 19.47 -14.45
CA LEU A 61 -13.21 18.14 -14.38
C LEU A 61 -14.20 17.07 -13.91
N LYS A 62 -15.51 17.39 -13.91
CA LYS A 62 -16.57 16.49 -13.42
C LYS A 62 -16.45 15.07 -13.98
N ASN A 63 -16.21 14.95 -15.28
CA ASN A 63 -16.11 13.66 -15.99
C ASN A 63 -14.67 13.16 -16.17
N THR A 64 -13.69 13.83 -15.58
CA THR A 64 -12.27 13.49 -15.70
C THR A 64 -11.83 12.72 -14.47
N TYR A 65 -11.18 11.56 -14.66
CA TYR A 65 -10.52 10.87 -13.57
C TYR A 65 -9.26 11.65 -13.13
N ILE A 66 -9.04 11.78 -11.82
CA ILE A 66 -7.94 12.60 -11.26
C ILE A 66 -7.02 11.74 -10.40
N VAL A 67 -7.56 11.22 -9.29
CA VAL A 67 -6.88 10.31 -8.35
C VAL A 67 -7.93 9.34 -7.83
N GLU A 68 -7.53 8.11 -7.51
CA GLU A 68 -8.43 7.12 -6.94
C GLU A 68 -9.12 7.65 -5.68
N LYS A 69 -10.45 7.51 -5.60
CA LYS A 69 -11.30 7.91 -4.47
C LYS A 69 -11.26 9.39 -4.08
N ILE A 70 -10.76 10.29 -4.92
CA ILE A 70 -10.85 11.73 -4.64
C ILE A 70 -12.30 12.20 -4.77
N GLU A 71 -12.84 12.82 -3.72
CA GLU A 71 -14.24 13.24 -3.70
C GLU A 71 -14.46 14.59 -4.37
N THR A 72 -13.56 15.56 -4.11
CA THR A 72 -13.62 16.90 -4.71
C THR A 72 -12.54 17.09 -5.76
N LYS A 73 -12.91 17.70 -6.89
CA LYS A 73 -11.98 18.01 -7.98
C LYS A 73 -11.59 19.47 -8.05
N GLN A 74 -11.88 20.25 -7.01
CA GLN A 74 -11.59 21.67 -6.92
C GLN A 74 -10.35 21.92 -6.05
N GLY A 75 -9.58 22.95 -6.36
CA GLY A 75 -8.32 23.25 -5.67
C GLY A 75 -7.12 22.53 -6.27
N TRP A 76 -6.08 22.34 -5.46
CA TRP A 76 -4.88 21.62 -5.86
C TRP A 76 -5.07 20.11 -5.73
N SER A 77 -4.63 19.39 -6.76
CA SER A 77 -4.63 17.93 -6.81
C SER A 77 -3.31 17.43 -7.39
N PHE A 78 -3.02 16.14 -7.19
CA PHE A 78 -1.79 15.47 -7.62
C PHE A 78 -2.12 14.26 -8.51
N PRO A 79 -2.61 14.46 -9.74
CA PRO A 79 -2.98 13.36 -10.61
C PRO A 79 -1.77 12.47 -10.93
N SER A 80 -1.98 11.16 -10.98
CA SER A 80 -0.95 10.26 -11.49
C SER A 80 -0.92 10.30 -13.04
N PRO A 81 0.25 10.47 -13.68
CA PRO A 81 0.36 10.35 -15.14
C PRO A 81 0.00 8.95 -15.67
N ASP A 82 0.37 7.90 -14.93
CA ASP A 82 0.08 6.50 -15.20
C ASP A 82 -0.02 5.77 -13.85
N GLU A 83 -1.24 5.67 -13.32
CA GLU A 83 -1.52 5.09 -12.01
C GLU A 83 -1.27 3.59 -11.98
N ASP A 84 -1.62 2.87 -13.06
CA ASP A 84 -1.41 1.43 -13.17
C ASP A 84 0.10 1.09 -13.12
N TRP A 85 0.91 1.88 -13.83
CA TRP A 85 2.37 1.74 -13.77
C TRP A 85 2.93 2.06 -12.39
N ALA A 86 2.42 3.11 -11.74
CA ALA A 86 2.86 3.51 -10.40
C ALA A 86 2.49 2.48 -9.32
N PHE A 87 1.35 1.79 -9.47
CA PHE A 87 0.94 0.68 -8.61
C PHE A 87 1.67 -0.64 -8.91
N GLY A 88 2.39 -0.71 -10.04
CA GLY A 88 3.28 -1.83 -10.35
C GLY A 88 2.63 -2.98 -11.11
N TYR A 89 1.38 -2.83 -11.59
CA TYR A 89 0.69 -3.91 -12.32
C TYR A 89 1.45 -4.40 -13.56
N PRO A 90 2.06 -3.52 -14.40
CA PRO A 90 2.86 -3.97 -15.53
C PRO A 90 4.06 -4.83 -15.11
N GLN A 91 4.70 -4.50 -13.98
CA GLN A 91 5.87 -5.19 -13.44
C GLN A 91 5.46 -6.55 -12.87
N GLU A 92 4.35 -6.62 -12.15
CA GLU A 92 3.76 -7.87 -11.65
C GLU A 92 3.45 -8.84 -12.81
N LEU A 93 2.76 -8.35 -13.84
CA LEU A 93 2.44 -9.16 -15.02
C LEU A 93 3.70 -9.59 -15.79
N THR A 94 4.71 -8.72 -15.86
CA THR A 94 5.99 -9.02 -16.50
C THR A 94 6.72 -10.14 -15.74
N ASP A 95 6.77 -10.08 -14.41
CA ASP A 95 7.37 -11.13 -13.57
C ASP A 95 6.62 -12.45 -13.74
N PHE A 96 5.28 -12.41 -13.68
CA PHE A 96 4.42 -13.59 -13.85
C PHE A 96 4.64 -14.30 -15.19
N ILE A 97 4.52 -13.56 -16.30
CA ILE A 97 4.72 -14.11 -17.65
C ILE A 97 6.17 -14.57 -17.83
N GLY A 98 7.13 -13.78 -17.34
CA GLY A 98 8.55 -14.09 -17.40
C GLY A 98 8.89 -15.40 -16.68
N CYS A 99 8.28 -15.65 -15.53
CA CYS A 99 8.46 -16.86 -14.75
C CYS A 99 7.91 -18.10 -15.48
N ILE A 100 6.74 -17.99 -16.11
CA ILE A 100 6.16 -19.07 -16.93
C ILE A 100 7.10 -19.42 -18.10
N LEU A 101 7.56 -18.41 -18.84
CA LEU A 101 8.37 -18.63 -20.05
C LEU A 101 9.76 -19.21 -19.74
N ASN A 102 10.33 -18.86 -18.58
CA ASN A 102 11.69 -19.25 -18.22
C ASN A 102 11.76 -20.34 -17.15
N ASN A 103 10.60 -20.91 -16.75
CA ASN A 103 10.50 -21.88 -15.67
C ASN A 103 11.20 -21.41 -14.37
N LYS A 104 10.90 -20.18 -13.95
CA LYS A 104 11.40 -19.56 -12.71
C LYS A 104 10.28 -19.40 -11.70
N THR A 105 10.65 -19.21 -10.43
CA THR A 105 9.72 -18.85 -9.35
C THR A 105 9.47 -17.34 -9.36
N PRO A 106 8.23 -16.87 -9.21
CA PRO A 106 7.93 -15.44 -9.09
C PRO A 106 8.58 -14.82 -7.85
N GLN A 107 8.79 -13.50 -7.88
CA GLN A 107 9.33 -12.78 -6.73
C GLN A 107 8.38 -12.80 -5.53
N SER A 108 7.07 -12.85 -5.80
CA SER A 108 6.01 -12.99 -4.81
C SER A 108 5.25 -14.28 -5.10
N ASP A 109 5.66 -15.36 -4.43
CA ASP A 109 5.05 -16.67 -4.60
C ASP A 109 3.91 -16.92 -3.60
N SER A 110 3.34 -18.12 -3.65
CA SER A 110 2.26 -18.52 -2.75
C SER A 110 2.66 -18.55 -1.28
N GLN A 111 3.95 -18.74 -0.98
CA GLN A 111 4.42 -18.76 0.40
C GLN A 111 4.35 -17.35 1.00
N LEU A 112 4.78 -16.33 0.26
CA LEU A 112 4.61 -14.94 0.69
C LEU A 112 3.13 -14.57 0.88
N GLY A 113 2.25 -15.08 0.01
CA GLY A 113 0.80 -14.92 0.15
C GLY A 113 0.26 -15.56 1.43
N TYR A 114 0.69 -16.79 1.72
CA TYR A 114 0.35 -17.49 2.96
C TYR A 114 0.82 -16.73 4.20
N ASP A 115 2.09 -16.30 4.22
CA ASP A 115 2.68 -15.57 5.34
C ASP A 115 1.92 -14.27 5.62
N THR A 116 1.52 -13.55 4.57
CA THR A 116 0.72 -12.32 4.67
C THR A 116 -0.64 -12.58 5.33
N VAL A 117 -1.33 -13.64 4.91
CA VAL A 117 -2.62 -14.03 5.50
C VAL A 117 -2.46 -14.48 6.95
N ALA A 118 -1.38 -15.20 7.28
CA ALA A 118 -1.08 -15.63 8.63
C ALA A 118 -0.84 -14.43 9.57
N VAL A 119 -0.11 -13.41 9.12
CA VAL A 119 0.05 -12.13 9.85
C VAL A 119 -1.30 -11.47 10.08
N LEU A 120 -2.12 -11.33 9.04
CA LEU A 120 -3.42 -10.68 9.15
C LEU A 120 -4.37 -11.42 10.10
N TYR A 121 -4.41 -12.76 10.03
CA TYR A 121 -5.21 -13.58 10.92
C TYR A 121 -4.78 -13.38 12.39
N ASN A 122 -3.48 -13.47 12.67
CA ASN A 122 -2.97 -13.27 14.03
C ASN A 122 -3.17 -11.84 14.53
N ALA A 123 -3.18 -10.83 13.65
CA ALA A 123 -3.56 -9.48 14.02
C ALA A 123 -5.02 -9.39 14.50
N TYR A 124 -5.96 -10.13 13.89
CA TYR A 124 -7.32 -10.22 14.39
C TYR A 124 -7.40 -10.93 15.75
N VAL A 125 -6.63 -12.00 15.96
CA VAL A 125 -6.52 -12.69 17.25
C VAL A 125 -5.97 -11.74 18.33
N SER A 126 -4.92 -10.98 18.01
CA SER A 126 -4.37 -9.95 18.90
C SER A 126 -5.43 -8.90 19.26
N ALA A 127 -6.16 -8.39 18.27
CA ALA A 127 -7.23 -7.42 18.47
C ALA A 127 -8.35 -7.95 19.39
N GLU A 128 -8.77 -9.21 19.21
CA GLU A 128 -9.72 -9.88 20.11
C GLU A 128 -9.17 -9.96 21.55
N ARG A 129 -7.88 -10.24 21.69
CA ARG A 129 -7.15 -10.27 22.96
C ARG A 129 -6.72 -8.89 23.47
N LYS A 130 -7.38 -7.81 23.01
CA LYS A 130 -7.13 -6.42 23.43
C LYS A 130 -5.71 -5.93 23.14
N GLY A 131 -5.13 -6.36 22.02
CA GLY A 131 -3.80 -5.96 21.57
C GLY A 131 -2.66 -6.73 22.23
N GLN A 132 -2.94 -7.92 22.80
CA GLN A 132 -1.87 -8.80 23.28
C GLN A 132 -1.02 -9.27 22.11
N GLU A 133 0.30 -9.34 22.30
CA GLU A 133 1.22 -9.96 21.34
C GLU A 133 0.84 -11.42 21.07
N VAL A 134 0.91 -11.81 19.79
CA VAL A 134 0.61 -13.16 19.33
C VAL A 134 1.77 -13.62 18.45
N GLU A 135 2.41 -14.72 18.85
CA GLU A 135 3.45 -15.37 18.06
C GLU A 135 2.86 -16.00 16.80
N ILE A 136 3.50 -15.75 15.66
CA ILE A 136 3.10 -16.32 14.38
C ILE A 136 3.93 -17.59 14.17
N THR A 137 3.33 -18.74 14.43
CA THR A 137 3.97 -20.04 14.19
C THR A 137 3.82 -20.44 12.72
N ARG A 138 4.94 -20.84 12.09
CA ARG A 138 4.92 -21.62 10.85
C ARG A 138 4.83 -23.09 11.26
N GLU A 139 3.91 -23.84 10.69
CA GLU A 139 3.81 -25.30 10.90
C GLU A 139 5.12 -26.02 10.51
#